data_AF-A0A7V1RD94-F1
#
_entry.id   AF-A0A7V1RD94-F1
#
_cell.length_a   1.000
_cell.length_b   1.000
_cell.length_c   1.000
_cell.angle_alpha   90.00
_cell.angle_beta   90.00
_cell.angle_gamma   90.00
#
_symmetry.space_group_name_H-M   'P 1'
#
loop_
_entity.id
_entity.type
_entity.pdbx_description
1 polymer ?
#
loop_
_entity_poly.entity_id
_entity_poly.type
_entity_poly.pdbx_seq_one_letter_code
_entity_poly.pdbx_strand_id
1 'polypeptide(L)'
;MPSEELRKRLEALNGGPLAPRPAPQADCGERAVAAVQALPPEPFACIEALAAECAEWAADIQRALPAACSAPLVMAHARRRRPVPPESLLFLDIETLGLRGEPVFLVGMLQMREGALRCTQLLARTLREEPAILAECGRWLDRAALLVSFNGRAYDIPTVALRAGQHGIPLRTHRGHLDVLHHARTRWRGRVPNCRLQTLESVICGRSREDDVPGYRIPEVYQECLRSGRMEPLEGVLRHNRLDLLTTAELLLRLCAGEPD
;
A
#
# COMPACT_ATOMS: atom_id res chain seq x y z
N MET A 1 24.25 2.44 17.68
CA MET A 1 24.67 1.22 16.95
C MET A 1 23.90 0.05 17.55
N PRO A 2 23.11 -0.73 16.79
CA PRO A 2 22.49 -1.94 17.30
C PRO A 2 23.57 -2.92 17.78
N SER A 3 23.31 -3.69 18.84
CA SER A 3 24.25 -4.71 19.29
C SER A 3 24.46 -5.77 18.19
N GLU A 4 25.65 -6.33 18.11
CA GLU A 4 26.02 -7.37 17.14
C GLU A 4 25.07 -8.59 17.22
N GLU A 5 24.53 -8.86 18.40
CA GLU A 5 23.52 -9.89 18.64
C GLU A 5 22.15 -9.55 18.05
N LEU A 6 21.74 -8.27 18.08
CA LEU A 6 20.55 -7.83 17.37
C LEU A 6 20.76 -8.03 15.86
N ARG A 7 21.93 -7.68 15.32
CA ARG A 7 22.24 -7.82 13.90
C ARG A 7 22.16 -9.28 13.42
N LYS A 8 22.76 -10.22 14.16
CA LYS A 8 22.66 -11.67 13.87
C LYS A 8 21.22 -12.19 13.95
N ARG A 9 20.42 -11.71 14.91
CA ARG A 9 18.98 -12.07 15.01
C ARG A 9 18.14 -11.51 13.87
N LEU A 10 18.47 -10.30 13.38
CA LEU A 10 17.81 -9.69 12.22
C LEU A 10 18.21 -10.39 10.90
N GLU A 11 19.46 -10.81 10.77
CA GLU A 11 19.94 -11.60 9.63
C GLU A 11 19.26 -12.98 9.55
N ALA A 12 18.98 -13.63 10.69
CA ALA A 12 18.23 -14.88 10.74
C ALA A 12 16.74 -14.71 10.34
N LEU A 13 16.15 -13.52 10.55
CA LEU A 13 14.79 -13.19 10.11
C LEU A 13 14.69 -12.96 8.60
N ASN A 14 15.81 -12.61 7.96
CA ASN A 14 15.91 -12.40 6.51
C ASN A 14 16.00 -13.72 5.72
N GLY A 15 16.08 -14.88 6.39
CA GLY A 15 16.30 -16.21 5.81
C GLY A 15 15.11 -16.80 5.03
N GLY A 16 14.44 -16.02 4.18
CA GLY A 16 13.55 -16.51 3.14
C GLY A 16 14.11 -16.19 1.74
N PRO A 17 13.51 -16.66 0.63
CA PRO A 17 14.07 -16.61 -0.73
C PRO A 17 14.29 -15.20 -1.34
N LEU A 18 14.24 -14.14 -0.53
CA LEU A 18 14.39 -12.74 -0.93
C LEU A 18 15.55 -12.11 -0.14
N ALA A 19 16.77 -12.30 -0.68
CA ALA A 19 18.00 -11.63 -0.22
C ALA A 19 17.87 -10.09 -0.24
N PRO A 20 18.70 -9.34 0.53
CA PRO A 20 18.72 -7.88 0.50
C PRO A 20 19.02 -7.36 -0.91
N ARG A 21 18.29 -6.34 -1.35
CA ARG A 21 18.22 -5.93 -2.77
C ARG A 21 18.25 -4.41 -2.92
N PRO A 22 18.78 -3.93 -4.07
CA PRO A 22 18.98 -2.51 -4.32
C PRO A 22 17.67 -1.70 -4.27
N ALA A 23 17.82 -0.42 -3.97
CA ALA A 23 16.73 0.55 -3.92
C ALA A 23 16.02 0.69 -5.29
N PRO A 24 14.71 0.99 -5.31
CA PRO A 24 13.96 1.19 -6.54
C PRO A 24 14.49 2.38 -7.35
N GLN A 25 14.54 2.24 -8.69
CA GLN A 25 14.94 3.32 -9.60
C GLN A 25 13.81 4.35 -9.78
N ALA A 26 14.20 5.62 -10.00
CA ALA A 26 13.34 6.81 -9.98
C ALA A 26 12.40 7.01 -11.20
N ASP A 27 12.50 6.20 -12.27
CA ASP A 27 11.87 6.48 -13.57
C ASP A 27 10.32 6.46 -13.57
N CYS A 28 9.70 5.84 -12.57
CA CYS A 28 8.23 5.84 -12.48
C CYS A 28 7.65 7.21 -12.03
N GLY A 29 8.48 8.09 -11.47
CA GLY A 29 8.04 9.36 -10.90
C GLY A 29 7.75 10.47 -11.93
N GLU A 30 8.64 10.65 -12.92
CA GLU A 30 8.45 11.67 -13.96
C GLU A 30 7.19 11.45 -14.80
N ARG A 31 6.88 10.19 -15.12
CA ARG A 31 5.63 9.82 -15.82
C ARG A 31 4.38 10.11 -14.98
N ALA A 32 4.49 10.00 -13.66
CA ALA A 32 3.37 10.28 -12.75
C ALA A 32 3.07 11.79 -12.69
N VAL A 33 4.08 12.65 -12.66
CA VAL A 33 3.90 14.12 -12.69
C VAL A 33 3.31 14.57 -14.02
N ALA A 34 3.82 14.04 -15.14
CA ALA A 34 3.27 14.30 -16.47
C ALA A 34 1.80 13.85 -16.56
N ALA A 35 1.44 12.71 -15.98
CA ALA A 35 0.05 12.25 -15.90
C ALA A 35 -0.82 13.20 -15.06
N VAL A 36 -0.34 13.72 -13.93
CA VAL A 36 -1.10 14.68 -13.12
C VAL A 36 -1.40 15.98 -13.89
N GLN A 37 -0.46 16.46 -14.70
CA GLN A 37 -0.57 17.72 -15.45
C GLN A 37 -1.35 17.58 -16.78
N ALA A 38 -1.37 16.39 -17.40
CA ALA A 38 -1.94 16.16 -18.74
C ALA A 38 -3.41 15.70 -18.74
N LEU A 39 -4.04 15.50 -17.58
CA LEU A 39 -5.38 14.89 -17.51
C LEU A 39 -6.52 15.91 -17.76
N PRO A 40 -7.59 15.49 -18.47
CA PRO A 40 -8.77 16.32 -18.74
C PRO A 40 -9.49 16.79 -17.45
N PRO A 41 -10.44 17.74 -17.55
CA PRO A 41 -11.06 18.43 -16.40
C PRO A 41 -12.05 17.58 -15.54
N GLU A 42 -12.05 16.26 -15.69
CA GLU A 42 -12.93 15.31 -14.99
C GLU A 42 -12.11 14.44 -14.02
N PRO A 43 -12.70 13.91 -12.95
CA PRO A 43 -12.79 14.60 -11.67
C PRO A 43 -11.62 14.34 -10.71
N PHE A 44 -10.58 13.59 -11.11
CA PHE A 44 -9.37 13.35 -10.33
C PHE A 44 -8.25 12.80 -11.23
N ALA A 45 -7.01 12.78 -10.74
CA ALA A 45 -5.91 12.13 -11.44
C ALA A 45 -5.86 10.63 -11.14
N CYS A 46 -5.88 9.78 -12.18
CA CYS A 46 -5.68 8.34 -12.07
C CYS A 46 -4.31 7.99 -12.63
N ILE A 47 -3.39 7.57 -11.78
CA ILE A 47 -2.05 7.14 -12.16
C ILE A 47 -1.99 5.61 -12.07
N GLU A 48 -1.68 4.95 -13.18
CA GLU A 48 -1.46 3.51 -13.24
C GLU A 48 -0.01 3.19 -13.61
N ALA A 49 0.57 2.21 -12.91
CA ALA A 49 1.92 1.72 -13.18
C ALA A 49 2.00 0.21 -12.96
N LEU A 50 2.87 -0.48 -13.72
CA LEU A 50 3.22 -1.85 -13.41
C LEU A 50 4.09 -1.86 -12.16
N ALA A 51 3.80 -2.75 -11.21
CA ALA A 51 4.56 -2.84 -9.98
C ALA A 51 6.06 -3.08 -10.24
N ALA A 52 6.38 -3.88 -11.27
CA ALA A 52 7.75 -4.17 -11.70
C ALA A 52 8.49 -2.96 -12.28
N GLU A 53 7.80 -1.97 -12.86
CA GLU A 53 8.41 -0.70 -13.31
C GLU A 53 8.73 0.22 -12.15
N CYS A 54 8.03 0.06 -11.02
CA CYS A 54 8.24 0.86 -9.82
C CYS A 54 9.36 0.32 -8.95
N ALA A 55 9.56 -1.00 -8.96
CA ALA A 55 10.61 -1.67 -8.23
C ALA A 55 10.85 -3.06 -8.84
N GLU A 56 12.11 -3.37 -9.18
CA GLU A 56 12.46 -4.66 -9.78
C GLU A 56 12.02 -5.85 -8.91
N TRP A 57 12.10 -5.72 -7.58
CA TRP A 57 11.70 -6.75 -6.63
C TRP A 57 10.18 -6.99 -6.58
N ALA A 58 9.36 -6.09 -7.12
CA ALA A 58 7.92 -6.30 -7.20
C ALA A 58 7.54 -7.43 -8.18
N ALA A 59 8.42 -7.79 -9.12
CA ALA A 59 8.23 -8.95 -9.98
C ALA A 59 8.17 -10.28 -9.19
N ASP A 60 8.88 -10.36 -8.07
CA ASP A 60 8.82 -11.55 -7.20
C ASP A 60 7.52 -11.58 -6.40
N ILE A 61 7.00 -10.42 -6.00
CA ILE A 61 5.66 -10.33 -5.39
C ILE A 61 4.61 -10.82 -6.38
N GLN A 62 4.64 -10.31 -7.61
CA GLN A 62 3.73 -10.75 -8.68
C GLN A 62 3.77 -12.26 -8.89
N ARG A 63 4.97 -12.86 -8.90
CA ARG A 63 5.14 -14.31 -9.09
C ARG A 63 4.62 -15.14 -7.91
N ALA A 64 4.80 -14.66 -6.68
CA ALA A 64 4.44 -15.38 -5.46
C ALA A 64 2.98 -15.20 -5.04
N LEU A 65 2.33 -14.11 -5.45
CA LEU A 65 0.98 -13.75 -5.01
C LEU A 65 -0.09 -14.82 -5.32
N PRO A 66 -0.09 -15.49 -6.50
CA PRO A 66 -1.05 -16.55 -6.78
C PRO A 66 -0.98 -17.72 -5.79
N ALA A 67 0.21 -18.09 -5.32
CA ALA A 67 0.37 -19.15 -4.32
C ALA A 67 -0.18 -18.70 -2.96
N ALA A 68 0.10 -17.46 -2.54
CA ALA A 68 -0.41 -16.90 -1.29
C ALA A 68 -1.95 -16.81 -1.26
N CYS A 69 -2.60 -16.68 -2.41
CA CYS A 69 -4.07 -16.67 -2.49
C CYS A 69 -4.74 -17.98 -2.04
N SER A 70 -3.97 -19.07 -1.96
CA SER A 70 -4.39 -20.38 -1.44
C SER A 70 -3.95 -20.61 0.01
N ALA A 71 -3.24 -19.65 0.63
CA ALA A 71 -2.74 -19.82 1.99
C ALA A 71 -3.89 -19.84 3.01
N PRO A 72 -3.82 -20.67 4.07
CA PRO A 72 -4.85 -20.74 5.10
C PRO A 72 -5.19 -19.37 5.72
N LEU A 73 -4.18 -18.53 5.95
CA LEU A 73 -4.34 -17.18 6.47
C LEU A 73 -5.26 -16.32 5.59
N VAL A 74 -5.01 -16.34 4.27
CA VAL A 74 -5.76 -15.56 3.26
C VAL A 74 -7.19 -16.09 3.13
N MET A 75 -7.36 -17.40 2.99
CA MET A 75 -8.69 -18.02 2.86
C MET A 75 -9.57 -17.80 4.11
N ALA A 76 -8.98 -17.84 5.31
CA ALA A 76 -9.67 -17.56 6.56
C ALA A 76 -10.24 -16.13 6.59
N HIS A 77 -9.45 -15.12 6.22
CA HIS A 77 -9.88 -13.72 6.20
C HIS A 77 -10.85 -13.41 5.06
N ALA A 78 -10.72 -14.09 3.92
CA ALA A 78 -11.67 -14.02 2.82
C ALA A 78 -13.00 -14.75 3.14
N ARG A 79 -13.03 -15.58 4.19
CA ARG A 79 -14.15 -16.47 4.55
C ARG A 79 -14.52 -17.42 3.40
N ARG A 80 -13.51 -17.96 2.71
CA ARG A 80 -13.68 -18.85 1.55
C ARG A 80 -13.12 -20.23 1.85
N ARG A 81 -13.73 -21.25 1.25
CA ARG A 81 -13.22 -22.65 1.23
C ARG A 81 -12.35 -22.97 0.01
N ARG A 82 -12.31 -22.05 -0.95
CA ARG A 82 -11.51 -22.15 -2.18
C ARG A 82 -10.55 -20.96 -2.24
N PRO A 83 -9.43 -21.09 -2.97
CA PRO A 83 -8.50 -19.98 -3.17
C PRO A 83 -9.19 -18.69 -3.61
N VAL A 84 -8.66 -17.57 -3.15
CA VAL A 84 -9.08 -16.25 -3.62
C VAL A 84 -8.53 -16.07 -5.05
N PRO A 85 -9.32 -15.65 -6.05
CA PRO A 85 -8.73 -15.25 -7.33
C PRO A 85 -7.74 -14.11 -7.09
N PRO A 86 -6.50 -14.15 -7.62
CA PRO A 86 -5.52 -13.08 -7.40
C PRO A 86 -6.04 -11.69 -7.77
N GLU A 87 -6.91 -11.60 -8.77
CA GLU A 87 -7.58 -10.37 -9.23
C GLU A 87 -8.64 -9.86 -8.25
N SER A 88 -9.03 -10.67 -7.26
CA SER A 88 -9.99 -10.30 -6.20
C SER A 88 -9.30 -9.98 -4.88
N LEU A 89 -7.97 -10.02 -4.82
CA LEU A 89 -7.17 -9.56 -3.68
C LEU A 89 -6.76 -8.10 -3.92
N LEU A 90 -7.23 -7.19 -3.07
CA LEU A 90 -6.99 -5.76 -3.20
C LEU A 90 -6.14 -5.28 -2.03
N PHE A 91 -4.94 -4.76 -2.28
CA PHE A 91 -4.21 -4.01 -1.26
C PHE A 91 -4.61 -2.54 -1.33
N LEU A 92 -4.73 -1.89 -0.18
CA LEU A 92 -5.13 -0.49 -0.08
C LEU A 92 -4.34 0.25 0.99
N ASP A 93 -4.01 1.50 0.66
CA ASP A 93 -3.36 2.48 1.51
C ASP A 93 -3.83 3.88 1.11
N ILE A 94 -4.06 4.79 2.07
CA ILE A 94 -4.52 6.16 1.80
C ILE A 94 -3.58 7.22 2.36
N GLU A 95 -3.52 8.37 1.70
CA GLU A 95 -2.95 9.59 2.26
C GLU A 95 -4.04 10.62 2.53
N THR A 96 -3.89 11.31 3.66
CA THR A 96 -4.88 12.28 4.15
C THR A 96 -4.19 13.56 4.61
N LEU A 97 -4.95 14.64 4.76
CA LEU A 97 -4.45 15.92 5.27
C LEU A 97 -4.12 15.95 6.77
N GLY A 98 -4.17 14.80 7.47
CA GLY A 98 -3.80 14.71 8.87
C GLY A 98 -4.28 13.40 9.51
N LEU A 99 -4.96 13.50 10.64
CA LEU A 99 -5.49 12.33 11.35
C LEU A 99 -7.01 12.42 11.43
N ARG A 100 -7.69 11.27 11.30
CA ARG A 100 -9.12 11.04 11.58
C ARG A 100 -10.06 12.15 11.05
N GLY A 101 -10.69 11.89 9.91
CA GLY A 101 -11.74 12.76 9.38
C GLY A 101 -11.23 13.94 8.57
N GLU A 102 -9.91 14.09 8.45
CA GLU A 102 -9.27 14.94 7.45
C GLU A 102 -9.53 14.41 6.03
N PRO A 103 -9.54 15.30 5.02
CA PRO A 103 -9.74 14.89 3.64
C PRO A 103 -8.75 13.81 3.18
N VAL A 104 -9.27 12.80 2.49
CA VAL A 104 -8.47 11.84 1.72
C VAL A 104 -8.10 12.51 0.41
N PHE A 105 -6.82 12.54 0.08
CA PHE A 105 -6.38 13.11 -1.20
C PHE A 105 -5.68 12.09 -2.10
N LEU A 106 -5.25 10.94 -1.55
CA LEU A 106 -4.68 9.85 -2.32
C LEU A 106 -5.26 8.53 -1.84
N VAL A 107 -5.72 7.69 -2.77
CA VAL A 107 -6.04 6.29 -2.52
C VAL A 107 -5.14 5.45 -3.42
N GLY A 108 -4.21 4.72 -2.82
CA GLY A 108 -3.38 3.75 -3.49
C GLY A 108 -3.98 2.36 -3.44
N MET A 109 -3.92 1.64 -4.56
CA MET A 109 -4.39 0.27 -4.69
C MET A 109 -3.38 -0.58 -5.44
N LEU A 110 -3.20 -1.82 -5.01
CA LEU A 110 -2.38 -2.82 -5.70
C LEU A 110 -3.23 -4.07 -5.95
N GLN A 111 -3.24 -4.57 -7.19
CA GLN A 111 -4.04 -5.73 -7.58
C GLN A 111 -3.46 -6.43 -8.81
N MET A 112 -3.66 -7.75 -8.91
CA MET A 112 -3.40 -8.49 -10.15
C MET A 112 -4.48 -8.16 -11.19
N ARG A 113 -4.08 -7.68 -12.37
CA ARG A 113 -4.97 -7.41 -13.50
C ARG A 113 -4.25 -7.82 -14.79
N GLU A 114 -4.93 -8.60 -15.63
CA GLU A 114 -4.39 -9.04 -16.93
C GLU A 114 -3.05 -9.79 -16.80
N GLY A 115 -2.87 -10.55 -15.72
CA GLY A 115 -1.64 -11.30 -15.45
C GLY A 115 -0.47 -10.48 -14.90
N ALA A 116 -0.65 -9.18 -14.66
CA ALA A 116 0.36 -8.30 -14.08
C ALA A 116 -0.10 -7.66 -12.76
N LEU A 117 0.84 -7.42 -11.85
CA LEU A 117 0.61 -6.68 -10.62
C LEU A 117 0.65 -5.19 -10.95
N ARG A 118 -0.47 -4.50 -10.77
CA ARG A 118 -0.63 -3.08 -11.11
C ARG A 118 -0.88 -2.26 -9.86
N CYS A 119 -0.22 -1.11 -9.79
CA CYS A 119 -0.54 -0.06 -8.83
C CYS A 119 -1.44 0.97 -9.51
N THR A 120 -2.58 1.25 -8.90
CA THR A 120 -3.51 2.31 -9.30
C THR A 120 -3.60 3.33 -8.17
N GLN A 121 -3.37 4.59 -8.47
CA GLN A 121 -3.37 5.69 -7.51
C GLN A 121 -4.39 6.75 -7.93
N LEU A 122 -5.41 6.96 -7.09
CA LEU A 122 -6.44 7.98 -7.29
C LEU A 122 -6.04 9.22 -6.49
N LEU A 123 -5.62 10.27 -7.19
CA LEU A 123 -5.12 11.51 -6.60
C LEU A 123 -6.12 12.65 -6.83
N ALA A 124 -6.61 13.23 -5.74
CA ALA A 124 -7.31 14.49 -5.76
C ALA A 124 -6.30 15.63 -5.93
N ARG A 125 -6.33 16.34 -7.06
CA ARG A 125 -5.54 17.55 -7.35
C ARG A 125 -6.07 18.77 -6.61
N THR A 126 -7.34 18.74 -6.23
CA THR A 126 -7.97 19.72 -5.34
C THR A 126 -8.88 19.00 -4.34
N LEU A 127 -9.20 19.63 -3.22
CA LEU A 127 -10.11 19.03 -2.24
C LEU A 127 -11.54 18.81 -2.77
N ARG A 128 -11.92 19.46 -3.87
CA ARG A 128 -13.22 19.24 -4.53
C ARG A 128 -13.30 17.88 -5.23
N GLU A 129 -12.16 17.26 -5.49
CA GLU A 129 -12.05 15.97 -6.17
C GLU A 129 -12.15 14.77 -5.21
N GLU A 130 -12.09 15.00 -3.89
CA GLU A 130 -12.21 13.94 -2.88
C GLU A 130 -13.46 13.05 -3.07
N PRO A 131 -14.69 13.58 -3.30
CA PRO A 131 -15.87 12.75 -3.51
C PRO A 131 -15.68 11.75 -4.66
N ALA A 132 -15.00 12.16 -5.71
CA ALA A 132 -14.83 11.33 -6.89
C ALA A 132 -13.81 10.19 -6.65
N ILE A 133 -12.70 10.46 -5.95
CA ILE A 133 -11.76 9.37 -5.57
C ILE A 133 -12.38 8.41 -4.56
N LEU A 134 -13.24 8.89 -3.64
CA LEU A 134 -13.94 8.03 -2.68
C LEU A 134 -14.99 7.16 -3.36
N ALA A 135 -15.75 7.71 -4.30
CA ALA A 135 -16.72 6.95 -5.09
C ALA A 135 -16.04 5.86 -5.92
N GLU A 136 -14.90 6.18 -6.53
CA GLU A 136 -14.10 5.19 -7.28
C GLU A 136 -13.53 4.13 -6.33
N CYS A 137 -12.92 4.51 -5.21
CA CYS A 137 -12.45 3.57 -4.17
C CYS A 137 -13.55 2.60 -3.73
N GLY A 138 -14.78 3.08 -3.55
CA GLY A 138 -15.95 2.23 -3.26
C GLY A 138 -16.20 1.15 -4.31
N ARG A 139 -16.03 1.45 -5.60
CA ARG A 139 -16.17 0.46 -6.69
C ARG A 139 -15.08 -0.61 -6.65
N TRP A 140 -13.87 -0.25 -6.25
CA TRP A 140 -12.78 -1.21 -6.06
C TRP A 140 -13.04 -2.13 -4.86
N LEU A 141 -13.45 -1.56 -3.73
CA LEU A 141 -13.83 -2.30 -2.54
C LEU A 141 -14.98 -3.29 -2.80
N ASP A 142 -15.96 -2.88 -3.61
CA ASP A 142 -17.10 -3.72 -3.99
C ASP A 142 -16.72 -4.98 -4.79
N ARG A 143 -15.64 -4.90 -5.58
CA ARG A 143 -15.15 -5.99 -6.43
C ARG A 143 -14.18 -6.91 -5.69
N ALA A 144 -13.57 -6.45 -4.60
CA ALA A 144 -12.60 -7.21 -3.84
C ALA A 144 -13.27 -8.35 -3.04
N ALA A 145 -12.75 -9.57 -3.18
CA ALA A 145 -13.12 -10.67 -2.29
C ALA A 145 -12.41 -10.55 -0.94
N LEU A 146 -11.19 -9.98 -0.93
CA LEU A 146 -10.42 -9.70 0.28
C LEU A 146 -9.67 -8.38 0.12
N LEU A 147 -9.93 -7.47 1.05
CA LEU A 147 -9.09 -6.29 1.27
C LEU A 147 -7.89 -6.68 2.12
N VAL A 148 -6.72 -6.21 1.74
CA VAL A 148 -5.49 -6.28 2.53
C VAL A 148 -4.98 -4.86 2.77
N SER A 149 -4.58 -4.55 4.00
CA SER A 149 -4.00 -3.25 4.32
C SER A 149 -2.99 -3.39 5.46
N PHE A 150 -2.18 -2.36 5.68
CA PHE A 150 -1.34 -2.28 6.87
C PHE A 150 -1.98 -1.30 7.86
N ASN A 151 -2.48 -1.78 9.01
CA ASN A 151 -3.17 -0.95 10.01
C ASN A 151 -4.49 -0.29 9.54
N GLY A 152 -4.90 -0.48 8.29
CA GLY A 152 -6.11 0.15 7.75
C GLY A 152 -7.46 -0.30 8.30
N ARG A 153 -7.51 -1.35 9.13
CA ARG A 153 -8.73 -1.62 9.92
C ARG A 153 -9.01 -0.52 10.93
N ALA A 154 -7.96 0.08 11.49
CA ALA A 154 -8.07 1.11 12.52
C ALA A 154 -8.04 2.54 11.96
N TYR A 155 -7.53 2.72 10.73
CA TYR A 155 -7.25 4.04 10.14
C TYR A 155 -7.91 4.23 8.77
N ASP A 156 -7.42 3.55 7.73
CA ASP A 156 -7.83 3.79 6.34
C ASP A 156 -9.34 3.63 6.12
N ILE A 157 -9.88 2.44 6.42
CA ILE A 157 -11.28 2.13 6.13
C ILE A 157 -12.26 2.97 6.96
N PRO A 158 -12.05 3.17 8.27
CA PRO A 158 -12.85 4.13 9.03
C PRO A 158 -12.82 5.55 8.45
N THR A 159 -11.66 6.00 7.96
CA THR A 159 -11.52 7.35 7.37
C THR A 159 -12.27 7.44 6.05
N VAL A 160 -12.07 6.49 5.15
CA VAL A 160 -12.80 6.41 3.87
C VAL A 160 -14.31 6.35 4.10
N ALA A 161 -14.79 5.55 5.05
CA ALA A 161 -16.21 5.46 5.38
C ALA A 161 -16.78 6.77 5.94
N LEU A 162 -16.04 7.43 6.84
CA LEU A 162 -16.45 8.72 7.40
C LEU A 162 -16.56 9.80 6.31
N ARG A 163 -15.52 9.95 5.48
CA ARG A 163 -15.48 10.96 4.42
C ARG A 163 -16.52 10.69 3.34
N ALA A 164 -16.69 9.43 2.94
CA ALA A 164 -17.73 9.05 1.97
C ALA A 164 -19.14 9.35 2.52
N GLY A 165 -19.39 9.07 3.80
CA GLY A 165 -20.66 9.41 4.46
C GLY A 165 -20.95 10.90 4.48
N GLN A 166 -19.93 11.75 4.71
CA GLN A 166 -20.06 13.21 4.66
C GLN A 166 -20.44 13.74 3.27
N HIS A 167 -20.03 13.04 2.22
CA HIS A 167 -20.37 13.36 0.83
C HIS A 167 -21.63 12.64 0.31
N GLY A 168 -22.32 11.87 1.16
CA GLY A 168 -23.49 11.08 0.75
C GLY A 168 -23.18 9.91 -0.18
N ILE A 169 -21.93 9.46 -0.23
CA ILE A 169 -21.46 8.36 -1.07
C ILE A 169 -21.69 7.04 -0.34
N PRO A 170 -22.53 6.13 -0.87
CA PRO A 170 -22.76 4.84 -0.25
C PRO A 170 -21.53 3.93 -0.43
N LEU A 171 -20.96 3.46 0.68
CA LEU A 171 -19.96 2.39 0.67
C LEU A 171 -20.55 1.10 1.23
N ARG A 172 -20.32 -0.02 0.55
CA ARG A 172 -20.69 -1.32 1.09
C ARG A 172 -19.64 -1.79 2.07
N THR A 173 -20.08 -2.57 3.06
CA THR A 173 -19.15 -3.27 3.95
C THR A 173 -18.43 -4.35 3.16
N HIS A 174 -17.10 -4.22 3.06
CA HIS A 174 -16.24 -5.23 2.44
C HIS A 174 -16.32 -6.56 3.21
N ARG A 175 -16.39 -7.67 2.48
CA ARG A 175 -16.74 -8.98 3.05
C ARG A 175 -15.58 -9.69 3.76
N GLY A 176 -14.35 -9.29 3.49
CA GLY A 176 -13.13 -9.82 4.08
C GLY A 176 -12.06 -8.75 4.20
N HIS A 177 -11.33 -8.75 5.32
CA HIS A 177 -10.24 -7.80 5.56
C HIS A 177 -9.11 -8.45 6.35
N LEU A 178 -7.94 -8.56 5.74
CA LEU A 178 -6.71 -8.97 6.39
C LEU A 178 -5.88 -7.72 6.67
N ASP A 179 -5.78 -7.35 7.95
CA ASP A 179 -4.90 -6.27 8.38
C ASP A 179 -3.54 -6.86 8.78
N VAL A 180 -2.52 -6.59 7.97
CA VAL A 180 -1.17 -7.17 8.08
C VAL A 180 -0.53 -6.84 9.42
N LEU A 181 -0.79 -5.66 10.00
CA LEU A 181 -0.17 -5.23 11.26
C LEU A 181 -0.52 -6.17 12.42
N HIS A 182 -1.72 -6.73 12.43
CA HIS A 182 -2.17 -7.64 13.50
C HIS A 182 -1.37 -8.95 13.46
N HIS A 183 -1.20 -9.51 12.26
CA HIS A 183 -0.42 -10.73 12.04
C HIS A 183 1.08 -10.50 12.23
N ALA A 184 1.59 -9.36 11.76
CA ALA A 184 2.97 -8.95 11.98
C ALA A 184 3.30 -8.83 13.48
N ARG A 185 2.39 -8.27 14.29
CA ARG A 185 2.54 -8.19 15.75
C ARG A 185 2.53 -9.56 16.41
N THR A 186 1.71 -10.49 15.96
CA THR A 186 1.72 -11.87 16.47
C THR A 186 3.04 -12.57 16.15
N ARG A 187 3.57 -12.36 14.93
CA ARG A 187 4.72 -13.08 14.39
C ARG A 187 6.08 -12.52 14.82
N TRP A 188 6.19 -11.19 14.91
CA TRP A 188 7.50 -10.51 15.00
C TRP A 188 7.64 -9.57 16.20
N ARG A 189 6.62 -9.37 17.03
CA ARG A 189 6.76 -8.57 18.26
C ARG A 189 7.83 -9.19 19.16
N GLY A 190 8.75 -8.35 19.65
CA GLY A 190 9.91 -8.78 20.45
C GLY A 190 11.10 -9.29 19.62
N ARG A 191 10.94 -9.47 18.30
CA ARG A 191 12.01 -9.83 17.36
C ARG A 191 12.48 -8.65 16.52
N VAL A 192 11.66 -7.62 16.41
CA VAL A 192 11.96 -6.35 15.72
C VAL A 192 11.83 -5.16 16.68
N PRO A 193 12.49 -4.02 16.43
CA PRO A 193 12.41 -2.85 17.31
C PRO A 193 10.99 -2.35 17.53
N ASN A 194 10.18 -2.37 16.47
CA ASN A 194 8.75 -2.10 16.50
C ASN A 194 8.09 -2.65 15.22
N CYS A 195 6.78 -2.81 15.22
CA CYS A 195 6.03 -3.29 14.04
C CYS A 195 5.51 -2.13 13.17
N ARG A 196 6.21 -1.00 13.04
CA ARG A 196 5.87 0.00 12.01
C ARG A 196 6.30 -0.51 10.64
N LEU A 197 5.61 -0.09 9.58
CA LEU A 197 5.82 -0.61 8.24
C LEU A 197 7.28 -0.48 7.78
N GLN A 198 7.87 0.71 7.91
CA GLN A 198 9.27 0.96 7.57
C GLN A 198 10.27 0.11 8.38
N THR A 199 9.96 -0.20 9.65
CA THR A 199 10.81 -1.09 10.45
C THR A 199 10.72 -2.52 9.95
N LEU A 200 9.52 -2.99 9.61
CA LEU A 200 9.33 -4.32 9.03
C LEU A 200 9.94 -4.42 7.62
N GLU A 201 9.85 -3.37 6.82
CA GLU A 201 10.51 -3.30 5.52
C GLU A 201 12.02 -3.49 5.64
N SER A 202 12.65 -2.76 6.54
CA SER A 202 14.10 -2.87 6.78
C SER A 202 14.50 -4.21 7.34
N VAL A 203 13.78 -4.69 8.35
CA VAL A 203 14.20 -5.85 9.14
C VAL A 203 13.75 -7.17 8.55
N ILE A 204 12.54 -7.21 8.00
CA ILE A 204 11.92 -8.42 7.50
C ILE A 204 12.06 -8.48 5.98
N CYS A 205 11.81 -7.38 5.26
CA CYS A 205 11.97 -7.36 3.80
C CYS A 205 13.40 -7.13 3.33
N GLY A 206 14.32 -6.77 4.24
CA GLY A 206 15.73 -6.53 3.94
C GLY A 206 15.98 -5.30 3.05
N ARG A 207 15.09 -4.28 3.10
CA ARG A 207 15.16 -3.08 2.25
C ARG A 207 15.11 -1.79 3.04
N SER A 208 15.88 -0.80 2.61
CA SER A 208 15.77 0.59 3.07
C SER A 208 15.34 1.50 1.94
N ARG A 209 14.54 2.52 2.25
CA ARG A 209 14.16 3.56 1.29
C ARG A 209 15.21 4.65 1.28
N GLU A 210 15.58 5.08 0.08
CA GLU A 210 16.38 6.29 -0.15
C GLU A 210 15.45 7.44 -0.53
N ASP A 211 15.73 8.64 -0.01
CA ASP A 211 15.04 9.91 -0.31
C ASP A 211 13.50 9.90 -0.17
N ASP A 212 12.95 9.03 0.69
CA ASP A 212 11.50 8.92 0.91
C ASP A 212 10.97 10.12 1.70
N VAL A 213 9.79 10.60 1.32
CA VAL A 213 9.12 11.66 2.08
C VAL A 213 8.72 11.06 3.42
N PRO A 214 9.12 11.65 4.57
CA PRO A 214 8.64 11.16 5.85
C PRO A 214 7.12 11.25 5.90
N GLY A 215 6.43 10.17 6.26
CA GLY A 215 4.96 10.11 6.21
C GLY A 215 4.25 11.27 6.94
N TYR A 216 4.82 11.76 8.05
CA TYR A 216 4.27 12.91 8.78
C TYR A 216 4.32 14.24 8.01
N ARG A 217 5.17 14.36 6.97
CA ARG A 217 5.29 15.55 6.11
C ARG A 217 4.40 15.49 4.87
N ILE A 218 3.84 14.32 4.54
CA ILE A 218 2.99 14.13 3.37
C ILE A 218 1.81 15.15 3.32
N PRO A 219 1.10 15.43 4.43
CA PRO A 219 0.06 16.47 4.43
C PRO A 219 0.60 17.86 4.08
N GLU A 220 1.77 18.24 4.61
CA GLU A 220 2.39 19.54 4.38
C GLU A 220 2.78 19.73 2.91
N VAL A 221 3.34 18.67 2.29
CA VAL A 221 3.70 18.64 0.87
C VAL A 221 2.46 18.87 0.02
N TYR A 222 1.37 18.15 0.28
CA TYR A 222 0.12 18.31 -0.47
C TYR A 222 -0.47 19.73 -0.31
N GLN A 223 -0.47 20.28 0.90
CA GLN A 223 -0.93 21.66 1.13
C GLN A 223 -0.08 22.71 0.38
N GLU A 224 1.24 22.49 0.28
CA GLU A 224 2.11 23.37 -0.48
C GLU A 224 1.82 23.31 -2.00
N CYS A 225 1.55 22.11 -2.53
CA CYS A 225 1.11 21.94 -3.90
C CYS A 225 -0.20 22.69 -4.17
N LEU A 226 -1.20 22.57 -3.28
CA LEU A 226 -2.46 23.32 -3.42
C LEU A 226 -2.26 24.84 -3.40
N ARG A 227 -1.35 25.34 -2.57
CA ARG A 227 -1.06 26.78 -2.45
C ARG A 227 -0.29 27.32 -3.65
N SER A 228 0.69 26.57 -4.15
CA SER A 228 1.61 27.01 -5.19
C SER A 228 1.17 26.65 -6.61
N GLY A 229 0.22 25.72 -6.76
CA GLY A 229 -0.18 25.14 -8.06
C GLY A 229 0.85 24.19 -8.69
N ARG A 230 2.00 23.96 -8.02
CA ARG A 230 3.09 23.11 -8.49
C ARG A 230 2.93 21.70 -7.92
N MET A 231 2.77 20.72 -8.80
CA MET A 231 2.43 19.33 -8.45
C MET A 231 3.63 18.38 -8.44
N GLU A 232 4.80 18.86 -8.88
CA GLU A 232 6.07 18.11 -8.90
C GLU A 232 6.40 17.46 -7.54
N PRO A 233 6.21 18.14 -6.37
CA PRO A 233 6.51 17.52 -5.07
C PRO A 233 5.65 16.29 -4.74
N LEU A 234 4.49 16.10 -5.39
CA LEU A 234 3.64 14.92 -5.18
C LEU A 234 4.25 13.63 -5.71
N GLU A 235 5.29 13.71 -6.54
CA GLU A 235 6.04 12.53 -6.99
C GLU A 235 6.55 11.70 -5.81
N GLY A 236 7.12 12.37 -4.80
CA GLY A 236 7.59 11.72 -3.58
C GLY A 236 6.45 11.05 -2.79
N VAL A 237 5.28 11.70 -2.73
CA VAL A 237 4.09 11.16 -2.06
C VAL A 237 3.54 9.94 -2.79
N LEU A 238 3.44 10.01 -4.12
CA LEU A 238 3.02 8.88 -4.96
C LEU A 238 3.99 7.70 -4.82
N ARG A 239 5.29 7.97 -4.76
CA ARG A 239 6.31 6.93 -4.51
C ARG A 239 6.15 6.31 -3.13
N HIS A 240 5.95 7.11 -2.09
CA HIS A 240 5.76 6.65 -0.71
C HIS A 240 4.59 5.65 -0.61
N ASN A 241 3.40 6.10 -1.00
CA ASN A 241 2.17 5.29 -0.98
C ASN A 241 2.33 3.98 -1.78
N ARG A 242 3.03 4.03 -2.92
CA ARG A 242 3.31 2.84 -3.72
C ARG A 242 4.23 1.84 -3.02
N LEU A 243 5.30 2.33 -2.38
CA LEU A 243 6.20 1.48 -1.62
C LEU A 243 5.50 0.85 -0.40
N ASP A 244 4.60 1.59 0.24
CA ASP A 244 3.77 1.08 1.35
C ASP A 244 2.89 -0.08 0.90
N LEU A 245 2.23 0.03 -0.25
CA LEU A 245 1.44 -1.05 -0.84
C LEU A 245 2.29 -2.29 -1.17
N LEU A 246 3.43 -2.10 -1.83
CA LEU A 246 4.32 -3.19 -2.23
C LEU A 246 4.92 -3.90 -1.00
N THR A 247 5.34 -3.15 0.01
CA THR A 247 5.85 -3.70 1.26
C THR A 247 4.75 -4.43 2.02
N THR A 248 3.52 -3.92 2.04
CA THR A 248 2.37 -4.62 2.61
C THR A 248 2.11 -5.96 1.91
N ALA A 249 2.19 -5.98 0.58
CA ALA A 249 2.05 -7.20 -0.20
C ALA A 249 3.15 -8.22 0.11
N GLU A 250 4.41 -7.81 0.19
CA GLU A 250 5.48 -8.72 0.58
C GLU A 250 5.34 -9.26 2.00
N LEU A 251 4.97 -8.41 2.96
CA LEU A 251 4.75 -8.87 4.34
C LEU A 251 3.64 -9.91 4.40
N LEU A 252 2.57 -9.78 3.60
CA LEU A 252 1.57 -10.83 3.46
C LEU A 252 2.19 -12.14 2.96
N LEU A 253 3.04 -12.09 1.93
CA LEU A 253 3.72 -13.29 1.42
C LEU A 253 4.58 -13.95 2.50
N ARG A 254 5.32 -13.16 3.28
CA ARG A 254 6.16 -13.64 4.39
C ARG A 254 5.36 -14.21 5.56
N LEU A 255 4.12 -13.75 5.77
CA LEU A 255 3.21 -14.34 6.75
C LEU A 255 2.56 -15.63 6.24
N CYS A 256 2.43 -15.78 4.92
CA CYS A 256 1.89 -16.99 4.29
C CYS A 256 2.94 -18.10 4.15
N ALA A 257 4.21 -17.72 3.94
CA ALA A 257 5.33 -18.63 4.07
C ALA A 257 5.50 -18.99 5.56
N GLY A 258 5.54 -20.29 5.89
CA GLY A 258 5.92 -20.74 7.23
C GLY A 258 7.31 -20.24 7.62
N GLU A 259 7.72 -20.40 8.89
CA GLU A 259 9.14 -20.23 9.19
C GLU A 259 9.96 -21.23 8.35
N PRO A 260 11.08 -20.81 7.74
CA PRO A 260 12.13 -21.76 7.45
C PRO A 260 12.55 -22.35 8.80
N ASP A 261 12.51 -23.68 8.90
CA ASP A 261 13.07 -24.44 10.02
C ASP A 261 14.54 -24.08 10.27
#